data_AF-A0A0C1QNZ2-F1
#
_entry.id   AF-A0A0C1QNZ2-F1
#
_cell.length_a   1.000
_cell.length_b   1.000
_cell.length_c   1.000
_cell.angle_alpha   90.00
_cell.angle_beta   90.00
_cell.angle_gamma   90.00
#
_symmetry.space_group_name_H-M   'P 1'
#
loop_
_entity.id
_entity.type
_entity.pdbx_description
1 polymer ?
#
loop_
_entity_poly.entity_id
_entity_poly.type
_entity_poly.pdbx_seq_one_letter_code
_entity_poly.pdbx_strand_id
1 'polypeptide(L)' 'MEISEQELSQKICDDVTQIEVDLETALKEILEQAGSKIKPEKQEEIKKEMEGTKQVLERFKSRYG' A
#
# COMPACT_ATOMS: atom_id res chain seq x y z
N MET A 1 21.13 -3.16 22.72
CA MET A 1 19.79 -3.80 22.78
C MET A 1 19.64 -4.60 21.51
N GLU A 2 19.61 -5.92 21.62
CA GLU A 2 19.16 -6.77 20.52
C GLU A 2 17.63 -6.66 20.48
N ILE A 3 17.10 -6.19 19.35
CA ILE A 3 15.66 -6.13 19.12
C ILE A 3 15.21 -7.58 18.92
N SER A 4 14.19 -8.03 19.64
CA SER A 4 13.68 -9.39 19.47
C SER A 4 13.13 -9.58 18.05
N GLU A 5 13.14 -10.81 17.55
CA GLU A 5 12.56 -11.14 16.22
C GLU A 5 11.09 -10.72 16.13
N GLN A 6 10.35 -10.76 17.24
CA GLN A 6 8.97 -10.27 17.33
C GLN A 6 8.87 -8.75 17.19
N GLU A 7 9.70 -7.98 17.91
CA GLU A 7 9.72 -6.51 17.78
C GLU A 7 10.15 -6.08 16.37
N LEU A 8 11.08 -6.80 15.75
CA LEU A 8 11.47 -6.56 14.37
C LEU A 8 10.31 -6.84 13.40
N SER A 9 9.60 -7.95 13.59
CA SER A 9 8.46 -8.31 12.75
C SER A 9 7.31 -7.30 12.87
N GLN A 10 7.01 -6.86 14.09
CA GLN A 10 6.02 -5.80 14.34
C GLN A 10 6.42 -4.49 13.66
N LYS A 11 7.67 -4.05 13.84
CA LYS A 11 8.16 -2.83 13.20
C LYS A 11 8.05 -2.89 11.67
N ILE A 12 8.40 -4.03 11.06
CA ILE A 12 8.25 -4.21 9.62
C ILE A 12 6.77 -4.16 9.22
N CYS A 13 5.88 -4.75 10.03
CA CYS A 13 4.43 -4.72 9.79
C CYS A 13 3.85 -3.30 9.84
N ASP A 14 4.31 -2.49 10.81
CA ASP A 14 3.94 -1.09 10.97
C ASP A 14 4.46 -0.25 9.79
N ASP A 15 5.75 -0.38 9.44
CA ASP A 15 6.37 0.33 8.31
C ASP A 15 5.65 0.00 6.99
N VAL A 16 5.33 -1.28 6.76
CA VAL A 16 4.58 -1.72 5.57
C VAL A 16 3.16 -1.17 5.55
N THR A 17 2.51 -1.06 6.71
CA THR A 17 1.18 -0.44 6.81
C THR A 17 1.21 1.04 6.52
N GLN A 18 2.24 1.75 6.98
CA GLN A 18 2.41 3.17 6.65
C GLN A 18 2.64 3.38 5.15
N ILE A 19 3.48 2.54 4.53
CA ILE A 19 3.72 2.58 3.08
C ILE A 19 2.41 2.40 2.30
N GLU A 20 1.52 1.50 2.74
CA GLU A 20 0.20 1.31 2.12
C GLU A 20 -0.62 2.60 2.13
N VAL A 21 -0.74 3.23 3.31
CA VAL A 21 -1.50 4.47 3.50
C VAL A 21 -0.93 5.61 2.65
N ASP A 22 0.39 5.73 2.60
CA ASP A 22 1.07 6.76 1.82
C ASP A 22 0.83 6.56 0.31
N LEU A 23 0.87 5.31 -0.16
CA LEU A 23 0.58 4.96 -1.56
C LEU A 23 -0.86 5.27 -1.93
N GLU A 24 -1.81 4.94 -1.07
CA GLU A 24 -3.23 5.25 -1.29
C GLU A 24 -3.47 6.75 -1.37
N THR A 25 -2.83 7.50 -0.48
CA THR A 25 -2.94 8.97 -0.42
C THR A 25 -2.37 9.59 -1.70
N ALA A 26 -1.14 9.23 -2.07
CA ALA A 26 -0.48 9.77 -3.25
C ALA A 26 -1.27 9.46 -4.54
N LEU A 27 -1.78 8.24 -4.68
CA LEU A 27 -2.58 7.87 -5.85
C LEU A 27 -3.91 8.61 -5.90
N LYS A 28 -4.56 8.81 -4.76
CA LYS A 28 -5.78 9.62 -4.69
C LYS A 28 -5.50 11.05 -5.12
N GLU A 29 -4.43 11.68 -4.62
CA GLU A 29 -4.04 13.03 -5.02
C GLU A 29 -3.74 13.14 -6.52
N ILE A 30 -3.03 12.16 -7.10
CA ILE A 30 -2.75 12.10 -8.54
C ILE A 30 -4.05 11.99 -9.33
N LEU A 31 -4.99 11.16 -8.91
CA LEU A 31 -6.29 11.00 -9.57
C LEU A 31 -7.17 12.25 -9.41
N GLU A 32 -7.13 12.94 -8.27
CA GLU A 32 -7.87 14.19 -8.08
C GLU A 32 -7.31 15.32 -8.95
N GLN A 33 -5.98 15.46 -9.04
CA GLN A 33 -5.33 16.55 -9.78
C GLN A 33 -5.26 16.29 -11.29
N ALA A 34 -5.00 15.04 -11.69
CA ALA A 34 -4.70 14.68 -13.07
C ALA A 34 -5.66 13.62 -13.64
N GLY A 35 -6.58 13.05 -12.85
CA GLY A 35 -7.47 11.99 -13.29
C GLY A 35 -8.33 12.37 -14.48
N SER A 36 -8.79 13.61 -14.58
CA SER A 36 -9.53 14.11 -15.76
C SER A 36 -8.73 14.07 -17.07
N LYS A 37 -7.40 13.99 -16.99
CA LYS A 37 -6.47 13.85 -18.13
C LYS A 37 -6.04 12.39 -18.37
N ILE A 38 -6.33 11.48 -17.43
CA ILE A 38 -6.03 10.05 -17.53
C ILE A 38 -7.22 9.36 -18.20
N LYS A 39 -6.93 8.52 -19.20
CA LYS A 39 -7.97 7.72 -19.86
C LYS A 39 -8.67 6.80 -18.84
N PRO A 40 -10.00 6.61 -18.93
CA PRO A 40 -10.73 5.73 -18.00
C PRO A 40 -10.14 4.33 -17.86
N GLU A 41 -9.68 3.73 -18.97
CA GLU A 41 -9.01 2.42 -19.01
C GLU A 41 -7.75 2.38 -18.12
N LYS A 42 -7.00 3.48 -18.06
CA LYS A 42 -5.79 3.59 -17.25
C LYS A 42 -6.10 3.86 -15.78
N GLN A 43 -7.19 4.56 -15.48
CA GLN A 43 -7.65 4.69 -14.10
C GLN A 43 -8.11 3.34 -13.53
N GLU A 44 -8.78 2.51 -14.35
CA GLU A 44 -9.21 1.17 -13.96
C GLU A 44 -8.01 0.24 -13.74
N GLU A 45 -7.00 0.29 -14.62
CA GLU A 45 -5.74 -0.45 -14.47
C GLU A 45 -5.02 -0.07 -13.16
N ILE A 46 -4.91 1.23 -12.85
CA ILE A 46 -4.30 1.72 -11.61
C ILE A 46 -5.07 1.21 -10.38
N LYS A 47 -6.41 1.28 -10.39
CA LYS A 47 -7.22 0.78 -9.27
C LYS A 47 -7.04 -0.72 -9.05
N LYS A 48 -6.93 -1.49 -10.14
CA LYS A 48 -6.72 -2.94 -10.06
C LYS A 48 -5.34 -3.29 -9.47
N GLU A 49 -4.29 -2.60 -9.91
CA GLU A 49 -2.94 -2.81 -9.38
C GLU A 49 -2.83 -2.38 -7.90
N MET A 50 -3.55 -1.33 -7.49
CA MET A 50 -3.68 -0.96 -6.08
C MET A 50 -4.34 -2.07 -5.26
N GLU A 51 -5.46 -2.61 -5.73
CA GLU A 51 -6.17 -3.68 -5.03
C GLU A 51 -5.29 -4.94 -4.91
N GLY A 52 -4.53 -5.27 -5.97
CA GLY A 52 -3.54 -6.34 -5.93
C GLY A 52 -2.44 -6.09 -4.89
N THR A 53 -1.95 -4.85 -4.81
CA THR A 53 -0.95 -4.45 -3.79
C THR A 53 -1.51 -4.62 -2.38
N LYS A 54 -2.75 -4.16 -2.11
CA LYS A 54 -3.42 -4.36 -0.81
C LYS A 54 -3.50 -5.82 -0.42
N GLN A 55 -3.92 -6.70 -1.34
CA GLN A 55 -4.01 -8.13 -1.05
C GLN A 55 -2.65 -8.76 -0.71
N VAL A 56 -1.56 -8.33 -1.38
CA VAL A 56 -0.20 -8.79 -1.05
C VAL A 56 0.20 -8.31 0.35
N LEU A 57 -0.11 -7.06 0.69
CA LEU A 57 0.18 -6.50 2.01
C LEU A 57 -0.65 -7.17 3.11
N GLU A 58 -1.93 -7.43 2.90
CA GLU A 58 -2.75 -8.18 3.85
C GLU A 58 -2.19 -9.58 4.13
N ARG A 59 -1.72 -10.29 3.09
CA ARG A 59 -1.06 -11.60 3.25
C ARG A 59 0.25 -11.49 4.02
N PHE A 60 1.01 -10.41 3.81
CA PHE A 60 2.22 -10.15 4.57
C PHE A 60 1.89 -9.90 6.04
N LYS A 61 0.96 -8.99 6.34
CA LYS A 61 0.52 -8.69 7.71
C LYS A 61 -0.04 -9.92 8.42
N SER A 62 -0.83 -10.75 7.74
CA SER A 62 -1.36 -12.00 8.32
C SER A 62 -0.28 -13.03 8.68
N ARG A 63 0.91 -12.94 8.07
CA ARG A 63 2.00 -13.91 8.26
C ARG A 63 3.04 -13.44 9.27
N TYR A 64 3.19 -12.13 9.43
CA TYR A 64 4.27 -11.51 10.21
C TYR A 64 3.79 -10.50 11.26
N GLY A 65 2.49 -10.16 11.27
CA GLY A 65 1.84 -9.28 12.25
C GLY A 65 1.16 -10.04 13.39
#